data_AF-A0A099J2H3-F1
#
_entry.id   AF-A0A099J2H3-F1
#
_cell.length_a   1.000
_cell.length_b   1.000
_cell.length_c   1.000
_cell.angle_alpha   90.00
_cell.angle_beta   90.00
_cell.angle_gamma   90.00
#
_symmetry.space_group_name_H-M   'P 1'
#
loop_
_entity.id
_entity.type
_entity.pdbx_description
1 polymer ?
#
loop_
_entity_poly.entity_id
_entity_poly.type
_entity_poly.pdbx_seq_one_letter_code
_entity_poly.pdbx_strand_id
1 'polypeptide(L)'
;MAKNPRLLADTTGDGRLDIVGFHDDGVYIARSLGGGLFEEPRLVLDNFGYSAGGWRVDRHPRFLADTTGQGRADIVGCGSGGVYVARSADLLSGTLRSNPSDVMVQTEPLAILPEDSRRDDV
;
A
#
# COMPACT_ATOMS: atom_id res chain seq x y z
N MET A 1 11.84 14.67 -14.03
CA MET A 1 10.65 13.81 -13.88
C MET A 1 10.19 13.83 -12.43
N ALA A 2 8.91 13.53 -12.18
CA ALA A 2 8.38 13.44 -10.82
C ALA A 2 9.10 12.34 -10.03
N LYS A 3 9.47 12.59 -8.77
CA LYS A 3 10.16 11.62 -7.90
C LYS A 3 9.21 11.00 -6.88
N ASN A 4 8.28 11.84 -6.43
CA ASN A 4 7.51 11.65 -5.20
C ASN A 4 6.01 11.71 -5.54
N PRO A 5 5.34 10.56 -5.73
CA PRO A 5 3.89 10.52 -5.90
C PRO A 5 3.16 11.12 -4.69
N ARG A 6 2.01 11.76 -4.93
CA ARG A 6 1.05 12.15 -3.90
C ARG A 6 -0.32 11.68 -4.36
N LEU A 7 -1.04 11.03 -3.47
CA LEU A 7 -2.33 10.41 -3.72
C LEU A 7 -3.31 10.82 -2.62
N LEU A 8 -4.60 10.64 -2.90
CA LEU A 8 -5.68 10.83 -1.93
C LEU A 8 -6.40 9.50 -1.75
N ALA A 9 -6.61 9.09 -0.50
CA ALA A 9 -7.43 7.91 -0.16
C ALA A 9 -7.92 8.01 1.29
N ASP A 10 -9.03 7.35 1.60
CA ASP A 10 -9.46 7.19 2.99
C ASP A 10 -8.62 6.11 3.67
N THR A 11 -7.64 6.51 4.48
CA THR A 11 -6.76 5.59 5.21
C THR A 11 -7.26 5.28 6.62
N THR A 12 -8.32 5.96 7.07
CA THR A 12 -8.83 5.87 8.44
C THR A 12 -10.17 5.14 8.52
N GLY A 13 -10.92 5.07 7.43
CA GLY A 13 -12.24 4.46 7.31
C GLY A 13 -13.35 5.37 7.78
N ASP A 14 -13.10 6.69 7.84
CA ASP A 14 -14.07 7.69 8.31
C ASP A 14 -14.86 8.34 7.17
N GLY A 15 -14.65 7.88 5.93
CA GLY A 15 -15.28 8.37 4.72
C GLY A 15 -14.63 9.62 4.15
N ARG A 16 -13.51 10.10 4.69
CA ARG A 16 -12.78 11.27 4.19
C ARG A 16 -11.46 10.87 3.56
N LEU A 17 -11.07 11.57 2.50
CA LEU A 17 -9.79 11.35 1.85
C LEU A 17 -8.66 12.04 2.63
N ASP A 18 -7.68 11.24 3.04
CA ASP A 18 -6.40 11.69 3.59
C ASP A 18 -5.39 11.98 2.47
N ILE A 19 -4.34 12.74 2.77
CA ILE A 19 -3.22 12.94 1.84
C ILE A 19 -2.15 11.89 2.14
N VAL A 20 -1.74 11.15 1.11
CA VAL A 20 -0.63 10.20 1.20
C VAL A 20 0.51 10.65 0.29
N GLY A 21 1.68 10.89 0.86
CA GLY A 21 2.88 11.36 0.15
C GLY A 21 4.02 10.36 0.23
N PHE A 22 4.60 10.03 -0.92
CA PHE A 22 5.79 9.19 -1.00
C PHE A 22 7.02 10.07 -1.18
N HIS A 23 7.85 10.18 -0.15
CA HIS A 23 9.04 11.02 -0.09
C HIS A 23 10.34 10.22 -0.25
N ASP A 24 11.47 10.87 -0.06
CA ASP A 24 12.77 10.21 -0.15
C ASP A 24 12.96 9.18 0.98
N ASP A 25 12.51 9.53 2.18
CA ASP A 25 12.65 8.81 3.44
C ASP A 25 11.42 7.98 3.82
N GLY A 26 10.35 8.00 3.02
CA GLY A 26 9.26 7.05 3.17
C GLY A 26 7.88 7.64 2.90
N VAL A 27 6.86 7.10 3.58
CA VAL A 27 5.46 7.49 3.40
C VAL A 27 5.02 8.42 4.51
N TYR A 28 4.47 9.55 4.12
CA TYR A 28 3.78 10.49 4.98
C TYR A 28 2.28 10.43 4.78
N ILE A 29 1.52 10.52 5.88
CA ILE A 29 0.07 10.70 5.84
C ILE A 29 -0.31 11.96 6.60
N ALA A 30 -1.14 12.81 5.99
CA ALA A 30 -1.84 13.89 6.65
C ALA A 30 -3.33 13.58 6.67
N ARG A 31 -3.87 13.33 7.88
CA ARG A 31 -5.25 12.89 8.07
C ARG A 31 -6.24 14.03 7.86
N SER A 32 -7.36 13.75 7.21
CA SER A 32 -8.42 14.73 7.00
C SER A 32 -9.18 14.99 8.29
N LEU A 33 -9.30 16.27 8.66
CA LEU A 33 -10.15 16.74 9.74
C LEU A 33 -11.54 17.16 9.23
N GLY A 34 -11.79 17.04 7.91
CA GLY A 34 -13.00 17.54 7.25
C GLY A 34 -12.91 19.03 6.89
N GLY A 35 -13.81 19.48 6.00
CA GLY A 35 -13.88 20.90 5.60
C GLY A 35 -12.62 21.44 4.90
N GLY A 36 -11.78 20.56 4.35
CA GLY A 36 -10.50 20.93 3.72
C GLY A 36 -9.32 21.09 4.69
N LEU A 37 -9.51 20.79 5.98
CA LEU A 37 -8.46 20.82 7.00
C LEU A 37 -7.77 19.46 7.13
N PHE A 38 -6.48 19.48 7.49
CA PHE A 38 -5.65 18.30 7.67
C PHE A 38 -4.79 18.41 8.91
N GLU A 39 -4.49 17.27 9.55
CA GLU A 39 -3.42 17.18 10.54
C GLU A 39 -2.05 17.47 9.92
N GLU A 40 -1.05 17.75 10.77
CA GLU A 40 0.34 17.80 10.32
C GLU A 40 0.75 16.43 9.74
N PRO A 41 1.41 16.40 8.56
CA PRO A 41 1.85 15.15 7.97
C PRO A 41 2.82 14.39 8.89
N ARG A 42 2.60 13.08 9.06
CA ARG A 42 3.48 12.21 9.86
C ARG A 42 4.11 11.16 8.98
N LEU A 43 5.40 10.90 9.18
CA LEU A 43 6.08 9.73 8.62
C LEU A 43 5.48 8.48 9.28
N VAL A 44 4.77 7.67 8.50
CA VAL A 44 4.11 6.45 8.96
C VAL A 44 4.89 5.20 8.59
N LEU A 45 5.78 5.26 7.61
CA LEU A 45 6.59 4.12 7.17
C LEU A 45 7.89 4.55 6.49
N ASP A 46 9.02 4.06 6.99
CA ASP A 46 10.35 4.21 6.36
C ASP A 46 10.55 3.14 5.25
N ASN A 47 9.72 3.21 4.22
CA ASN A 47 9.81 2.42 2.97
C ASN A 47 8.94 3.09 1.88
N PHE A 48 8.84 2.50 0.69
CA PHE A 48 8.15 3.05 -0.48
C PHE A 48 8.70 4.40 -0.98
N GLY A 49 9.81 4.85 -0.41
CA GLY A 49 10.49 6.09 -0.70
C GLY A 49 11.67 5.93 -1.65
N TYR A 50 12.19 7.05 -2.14
CA TYR A 50 13.30 7.01 -3.09
C TYR A 50 14.59 6.43 -2.49
N SER A 51 14.96 6.91 -1.31
CA SER A 51 16.09 6.43 -0.51
C SER A 51 15.65 5.27 0.37
N ALA A 52 14.50 5.40 1.02
CA ALA A 52 13.85 4.36 1.82
C ALA A 52 13.24 3.27 0.93
N GLY A 53 14.03 2.24 0.62
CA GLY A 53 13.59 1.08 -0.18
C GLY A 53 13.82 1.19 -1.68
N GLY A 54 14.40 2.30 -2.19
CA GLY A 54 14.85 2.39 -3.58
C GLY A 54 13.74 2.57 -4.63
N TRP A 55 12.58 3.10 -4.23
CA TRP A 55 11.41 3.21 -5.10
C TRP A 55 11.58 4.28 -6.19
N ARG A 56 11.00 4.05 -7.38
CA ARG A 56 11.16 4.92 -8.55
C ARG A 56 9.84 5.00 -9.30
N VAL A 57 9.46 6.18 -9.77
CA VAL A 57 8.14 6.38 -10.41
C VAL A 57 8.01 5.66 -11.74
N ASP A 58 9.12 5.46 -12.45
CA ASP A 58 9.19 4.86 -13.78
C ASP A 58 9.34 3.34 -13.73
N ARG A 59 9.57 2.76 -12.54
CA ARG A 59 9.80 1.32 -12.37
C ARG A 59 8.90 0.66 -11.33
N HIS A 60 8.50 1.40 -10.30
CA HIS A 60 7.83 0.84 -9.13
C HIS A 60 6.50 1.57 -8.87
N PRO A 61 5.42 1.15 -9.57
CA PRO A 61 4.07 1.65 -9.32
C PRO A 61 3.66 1.49 -7.86
N ARG A 62 2.96 2.50 -7.34
CA ARG A 62 2.42 2.55 -5.99
C ARG A 62 0.97 2.98 -6.07
N PHE A 63 0.11 2.29 -5.34
CA PHE A 63 -1.34 2.42 -5.36
C PHE A 63 -1.86 2.50 -3.94
N LEU A 64 -3.10 2.96 -3.81
CA LEU A 64 -3.88 2.92 -2.57
C LEU A 64 -5.14 2.10 -2.86
N ALA A 65 -5.36 1.05 -2.07
CA ALA A 65 -6.50 0.15 -2.24
C ALA A 65 -6.87 -0.50 -0.91
N ASP A 66 -8.16 -0.69 -0.64
CA ASP A 66 -8.58 -1.50 0.49
C ASP A 66 -8.33 -2.98 0.18
N THR A 67 -7.27 -3.54 0.75
CA THR A 67 -6.90 -4.95 0.56
C THR A 67 -7.43 -5.86 1.66
N THR A 68 -8.07 -5.28 2.67
CA THR A 68 -8.53 -6.00 3.87
C THR A 68 -10.05 -6.06 3.98
N GLY A 69 -10.78 -5.31 3.15
CA GLY A 69 -12.23 -5.20 3.18
C GLY A 69 -12.76 -4.42 4.38
N GLN A 70 -11.93 -3.55 4.97
CA GLN A 70 -12.23 -2.82 6.20
C GLN A 70 -12.62 -1.35 5.95
N GLY A 71 -12.79 -0.96 4.68
CA GLY A 71 -13.11 0.41 4.29
C GLY A 71 -11.96 1.38 4.43
N ARG A 72 -10.72 0.88 4.58
CA ARG A 72 -9.50 1.71 4.69
C ARG A 72 -8.53 1.33 3.59
N ALA A 73 -8.01 2.33 2.89
CA ALA A 73 -7.03 2.11 1.84
C ALA A 73 -5.64 1.80 2.43
N ASP A 74 -5.12 0.64 2.05
CA ASP A 74 -3.76 0.19 2.32
C ASP A 74 -2.82 0.68 1.21
N ILE A 75 -1.51 0.64 1.46
CA ILE A 75 -0.50 0.96 0.44
C ILE A 75 -0.14 -0.33 -0.29
N VAL A 76 -0.22 -0.32 -1.61
CA VAL A 76 0.24 -1.43 -2.46
C VAL A 76 1.36 -0.91 -3.36
N GLY A 77 2.49 -1.61 -3.42
CA GLY A 77 3.57 -1.25 -4.35
C GLY A 77 4.17 -2.46 -5.04
N CYS A 78 4.40 -2.32 -6.35
CA CYS A 78 5.09 -3.31 -7.17
C CYS A 78 6.58 -2.94 -7.22
N GLY A 79 7.38 -3.54 -6.33
CA GLY A 79 8.83 -3.34 -6.26
C GLY A 79 9.59 -4.42 -7.04
N SER A 80 10.92 -4.31 -7.07
CA SER A 80 11.77 -5.27 -7.80
C SER A 80 11.67 -6.71 -7.31
N GLY A 81 11.29 -6.93 -6.05
CA GLY A 81 11.17 -8.26 -5.43
C GLY A 81 9.74 -8.81 -5.38
N GLY A 82 8.75 -8.09 -5.93
CA GLY A 82 7.35 -8.51 -5.90
C GLY A 82 6.37 -7.40 -5.53
N VAL A 83 5.17 -7.80 -5.13
CA VAL A 83 4.12 -6.88 -4.65
C VAL A 83 4.15 -6.83 -3.13
N TYR A 84 4.17 -5.62 -2.59
CA TYR A 84 4.20 -5.35 -1.16
C TYR A 84 2.92 -4.63 -0.75
N VAL A 85 2.36 -5.02 0.39
CA VAL A 85 1.18 -4.36 0.98
C VAL A 85 1.58 -3.82 2.36
N ALA A 86 1.21 -2.59 2.68
CA ALA A 86 1.31 -2.06 4.04
C ALA A 86 -0.09 -1.64 4.51
N ARG A 87 -0.60 -2.33 5.53
CA ARG A 87 -1.97 -2.14 6.01
C ARG A 87 -2.11 -0.82 6.76
N SER A 88 -3.13 -0.06 6.38
CA SER A 88 -3.53 1.22 6.99
C SER A 88 -3.64 1.16 8.52
N ALA A 89 -4.22 0.08 9.06
CA ALA A 89 -4.36 -0.11 10.50
C ALA A 89 -3.01 -0.08 11.22
N ASP A 90 -2.01 -0.77 10.65
CA ASP A 90 -0.69 -0.90 11.27
C ASP A 90 0.16 0.37 11.10
N LEU A 91 -0.04 1.09 9.99
CA LEU A 91 0.59 2.37 9.70
C LEU A 91 0.13 3.45 10.70
N LEU A 92 -1.18 3.53 10.94
CA LEU A 92 -1.77 4.57 11.78
C LEU A 92 -1.67 4.26 13.28
N SER A 93 -1.59 2.98 13.67
CA SER A 93 -1.24 2.60 15.05
C SER A 93 0.26 2.78 15.35
N GLY A 94 1.09 2.98 14.33
CA GLY A 94 2.55 3.03 14.44
C GLY A 94 3.17 1.69 14.81
N THR A 95 2.45 0.59 14.58
CA THR A 95 2.91 -0.78 14.79
C THR A 95 3.88 -1.20 13.69
N LEU A 96 3.73 -0.67 12.48
CA LEU A 96 4.72 -0.79 11.41
C LEU A 96 5.50 0.51 11.30
N ARG A 97 6.83 0.44 11.50
CA ARG A 97 7.74 1.59 11.36
C ARG A 97 8.97 1.29 10.51
N SER A 98 9.26 0.02 10.22
CA SER A 98 10.41 -0.42 9.41
C SER A 98 10.11 -1.70 8.63
N ASN A 99 11.07 -2.11 7.79
CA ASN A 99 10.99 -3.07 6.67
C ASN A 99 9.90 -4.17 6.77
N PRO A 100 8.99 -4.28 5.79
CA PRO A 100 7.76 -5.07 5.86
C PRO A 100 7.96 -6.57 5.54
N SER A 101 9.03 -7.20 6.02
CA SER A 101 9.21 -8.65 5.84
C SER A 101 8.00 -9.47 6.35
N ASP A 102 7.16 -8.89 7.22
CA ASP A 102 5.98 -9.52 7.81
C ASP A 102 4.64 -9.21 7.10
N VAL A 103 4.64 -8.46 5.98
CA VAL A 103 3.44 -8.23 5.14
C VAL A 103 3.73 -8.60 3.68
N MET A 104 4.36 -9.75 3.50
CA MET A 104 4.46 -10.39 2.19
C MET A 104 3.12 -11.06 1.89
N VAL A 105 2.36 -10.54 0.92
CA VAL A 105 1.52 -11.46 0.15
C VAL A 105 2.49 -12.22 -0.74
N GLN A 106 3.01 -13.35 -0.24
CA GLN A 106 3.45 -14.39 -1.17
C GLN A 106 2.20 -14.78 -1.95
N THR A 107 2.04 -14.23 -3.14
CA THR A 107 1.19 -14.89 -4.13
C THR A 107 1.93 -16.19 -4.43
N GLU A 108 1.62 -17.26 -3.70
CA GLU A 108 1.85 -18.58 -4.24
C GLU A 108 1.20 -18.55 -5.63
N PRO A 109 1.93 -18.90 -6.71
CA PRO A 109 1.29 -19.03 -8.01
C PRO A 109 0.09 -19.94 -7.78
N LEU A 110 -1.11 -19.47 -8.15
CA LEU A 110 -2.31 -20.27 -8.09
C LEU A 110 -1.95 -21.59 -8.77
N ALA A 111 -1.79 -22.67 -8.00
CA ALA A 111 -1.64 -23.98 -8.59
C ALA A 111 -2.92 -24.16 -9.39
N ILE A 112 -2.81 -24.06 -10.71
CA ILE A 112 -3.85 -24.52 -11.61
C ILE A 112 -3.95 -26.00 -11.25
N LEU A 113 -4.92 -26.35 -10.38
CA LEU A 113 -5.30 -27.73 -10.21
C LEU A 113 -5.60 -28.20 -11.63
N PRO A 114 -4.94 -29.26 -12.14
CA PRO A 114 -5.25 -29.76 -13.47
C PRO A 114 -6.75 -29.97 -13.52
N GLU A 115 -7.40 -29.38 -14.53
CA GLU A 115 -8.83 -29.54 -14.76
C GLU A 115 -9.16 -31.03 -14.63
N ASP A 116 -10.07 -31.36 -13.71
CA ASP A 116 -10.56 -32.72 -13.51
C ASP A 116 -11.06 -33.24 -14.86
N SER A 117 -10.28 -34.13 -15.46
CA SER A 117 -10.54 -34.77 -16.75
C SER A 117 -11.62 -35.85 -16.61
N ARG A 118 -12.74 -35.50 -15.99
CA ARG A 118 -13.92 -36.35 -15.88
C ARG A 118 -15.17 -35.56 -16.19
N ARG A 119 -15.51 -35.56 -17.47
CA ARG A 119 -16.81 -35.93 -18.02
C ARG A 119 -16.69 -35.89 -19.53
N ASP A 120 -16.52 -37.06 -20.13
CA ASP A 120 -17.05 -37.41 -21.45
C ASP A 120 -16.99 -38.94 -21.54
N ASP A 121 -17.88 -39.59 -20.78
CA ASP A 121 -18.35 -40.95 -21.08
C ASP A 121 -19.88 -40.83 -21.28
N VAL A 122 -20.31 -40.60 -22.52
CA VAL A 122 -21.66 -40.85 -23.04
C VAL A 122 -21.54 -41.84 -24.18
#